data_AF-A0A842XFK7-F1
#
_entry.id   AF-A0A842XFK7-F1
#
_cell.length_a   1.000
_cell.length_b   1.000
_cell.length_c   1.000
_cell.angle_alpha   90.00
_cell.angle_beta   90.00
_cell.angle_gamma   90.00
#
_symmetry.space_group_name_H-M   'P 1'
#
loop_
_entity.id
_entity.type
_entity.pdbx_description
1 polymer ?
#
loop_
_entity_poly.entity_id
_entity_poly.type
_entity_poly.pdbx_seq_one_letter_code
_entity_poly.pdbx_strand_id
1 'polypeptide(L)'
;MREVLAKITVDSKSRQIRDISLLQKHFRFKCKRCATFCCRLGGPKLTRKDIERIKEAGYHVKDFLEPANSEFKGLPVMRGSLRNREDGSCIFLKFDAKENRYECSIYDLRPILCRLYPFDFDRVGSNIIVLKFIPCCRGLNSPDGKLVDERFINSHLLAPLLEAIELF
;
A
#
# COMPACT_ATOMS: atom_id res chain seq x y z
N MET A 1 17.66 -11.00 1.09
CA MET A 1 18.13 -10.32 -0.14
C MET A 1 17.26 -10.62 -1.39
N ARG A 2 16.33 -11.59 -1.39
CA ARG A 2 15.50 -11.97 -2.57
C ARG A 2 14.27 -11.09 -2.84
N GLU A 3 13.96 -10.16 -1.93
CA GLU A 3 12.71 -9.37 -1.95
C GLU A 3 12.91 -7.95 -2.46
N VAL A 4 14.14 -7.57 -2.82
CA VAL A 4 14.43 -6.24 -3.35
C VAL A 4 14.14 -6.22 -4.84
N LEU A 5 13.30 -5.27 -5.25
CA LEU A 5 12.85 -5.06 -6.62
C LEU A 5 13.64 -3.96 -7.32
N ALA A 6 13.82 -2.82 -6.66
CA ALA A 6 14.49 -1.66 -7.24
C ALA A 6 15.14 -0.78 -6.16
N LYS A 7 16.12 0.02 -6.56
CA LYS A 7 16.61 1.16 -5.78
C LYS A 7 16.17 2.44 -6.48
N ILE A 8 15.52 3.33 -5.75
CA ILE A 8 15.03 4.60 -6.25
C ILE A 8 15.84 5.70 -5.57
N THR A 9 16.48 6.54 -6.36
CA THR A 9 17.18 7.72 -5.87
C THR A 9 16.25 8.91 -5.95
N VAL A 10 16.07 9.62 -4.84
CA VAL A 10 15.27 10.85 -4.76
C VAL A 10 16.14 12.05 -4.47
N ASP A 11 15.74 13.21 -4.98
CA ASP A 11 16.32 14.48 -4.58
C ASP A 11 16.03 14.75 -3.09
N SER A 12 17.06 15.06 -2.30
CA SER A 12 16.89 15.28 -0.87
C SER A 12 16.11 16.56 -0.53
N LYS A 13 16.03 17.52 -1.45
CA LYS A 13 15.33 18.80 -1.27
C LYS A 13 13.93 18.77 -1.89
N SER A 14 13.81 18.39 -3.16
CA SER A 14 12.54 18.40 -3.89
C SER A 14 11.73 17.11 -3.72
N ARG A 15 12.32 16.05 -3.17
CA ARG A 15 11.72 14.70 -3.04
C ARG A 15 11.29 14.09 -4.39
N GLN A 16 11.79 14.61 -5.50
CA GLN A 16 11.52 14.06 -6.83
C GLN A 16 12.43 12.87 -7.13
N ILE A 17 11.94 11.89 -7.88
CA ILE A 17 12.79 10.80 -8.38
C ILE A 17 13.84 11.36 -9.34
N ARG A 18 15.11 11.05 -9.05
CA ARG A 18 16.25 11.30 -9.93
C ARG A 18 16.61 10.08 -10.77
N ASP A 19 16.52 8.88 -10.19
CA ASP A 19 16.91 7.64 -10.85
C ASP A 19 16.17 6.42 -10.28
N ILE A 20 15.97 5.40 -11.11
CA ILE A 20 15.38 4.11 -10.73
C ILE A 20 16.27 2.97 -11.26
N SER A 21 16.94 2.27 -10.37
CA SER A 21 17.73 1.09 -10.69
C SER A 21 16.93 -0.19 -10.41
N LEU A 22 16.41 -0.82 -11.47
CA LEU A 22 15.67 -2.09 -11.40
C LEU A 22 16.62 -3.28 -11.21
N LEU A 23 16.45 -4.01 -10.10
CA LEU A 23 17.23 -5.21 -9.78
C LEU A 23 16.57 -6.50 -10.30
N GLN A 24 15.24 -6.51 -10.46
CA GLN A 24 14.49 -7.64 -11.03
C GLN A 24 13.78 -7.24 -12.33
N LYS A 25 14.46 -7.43 -13.47
CA LYS A 25 14.02 -6.93 -14.79
C LYS A 25 12.78 -7.62 -15.38
N HIS A 26 12.41 -8.80 -14.89
CA HIS A 26 11.27 -9.58 -15.40
C HIS A 26 10.14 -9.72 -14.39
N PHE A 27 10.18 -8.96 -13.30
CA PHE A 27 9.17 -9.03 -12.24
C PHE A 27 7.83 -8.51 -12.77
N ARG A 28 6.76 -9.28 -12.55
CA ARG A 28 5.41 -8.91 -13.00
C ARG A 28 4.45 -8.80 -11.83
N PHE A 29 3.47 -7.93 -11.95
CA PHE A 29 2.42 -7.79 -10.95
C PHE A 29 1.06 -7.47 -11.56
N LYS A 30 0.03 -8.13 -11.04
CA LYS A 30 -1.38 -7.74 -11.19
C LYS A 30 -2.16 -8.15 -9.96
N CYS A 31 -2.79 -7.18 -9.31
CA CYS A 31 -3.68 -7.46 -8.20
C CYS A 31 -4.84 -8.35 -8.68
N LYS A 32 -4.98 -9.54 -8.06
CA LYS A 32 -6.04 -10.50 -8.38
C LYS A 32 -7.38 -10.19 -7.72
N ARG A 33 -7.46 -9.11 -6.94
CA ARG A 33 -8.61 -8.79 -6.08
C ARG A 33 -9.06 -9.99 -5.22
N CYS A 34 -8.11 -10.84 -4.83
CA CYS A 34 -8.38 -12.11 -4.15
C CYS A 34 -8.73 -11.95 -2.66
N ALA A 35 -8.48 -10.75 -2.10
CA ALA A 35 -8.67 -10.44 -0.67
C ALA A 35 -8.00 -11.40 0.31
N THR A 36 -7.08 -12.26 -0.14
CA THR A 36 -6.57 -13.37 0.68
C THR A 36 -5.71 -12.89 1.83
N PHE A 37 -4.81 -11.94 1.57
CA PHE A 37 -3.85 -11.46 2.57
C PHE A 37 -4.08 -9.98 2.91
N CYS A 38 -4.04 -9.09 1.91
CA CYS A 38 -4.16 -7.64 2.11
C CYS A 38 -5.48 -7.15 2.74
N CYS A 39 -6.55 -7.95 2.71
CA CYS A 39 -7.85 -7.59 3.29
C CYS A 39 -8.24 -8.47 4.49
N ARG A 40 -7.40 -9.43 4.89
CA ARG A 40 -7.71 -10.41 5.96
C ARG A 40 -6.62 -10.51 7.04
N LEU A 41 -5.45 -9.92 6.82
CA LEU A 41 -4.35 -9.89 7.80
C LEU A 41 -4.37 -8.61 8.65
N GLY A 42 -5.54 -8.02 8.82
CA GLY A 42 -5.74 -6.76 9.52
C GLY A 42 -5.64 -5.51 8.63
N GLY A 43 -6.36 -4.48 9.03
CA GLY A 43 -6.44 -3.21 8.33
C GLY A 43 -5.12 -2.43 8.36
N PRO A 44 -4.77 -1.75 7.25
CA PRO A 44 -3.55 -0.94 7.20
C PRO A 44 -3.60 0.18 8.24
N LYS A 45 -2.43 0.68 8.61
CA LYS A 45 -2.33 1.99 9.27
C LYS A 45 -2.81 3.10 8.35
N LEU A 46 -3.44 4.09 8.93
CA LEU A 46 -4.00 5.24 8.21
C LEU A 46 -3.22 6.51 8.54
N THR A 47 -2.96 7.27 7.49
CA THR A 47 -2.49 8.65 7.60
C THR A 47 -3.66 9.60 7.85
N ARG A 48 -3.34 10.84 8.22
CA ARG A 48 -4.34 11.92 8.25
C ARG A 48 -5.02 12.12 6.89
N LYS A 49 -4.25 12.12 5.79
CA LYS A 49 -4.76 12.25 4.42
C LYS A 49 -5.69 11.09 4.05
N ASP A 50 -5.39 9.87 4.48
CA ASP A 50 -6.28 8.71 4.26
C ASP A 50 -7.61 8.88 5.00
N ILE A 51 -7.56 9.34 6.27
CA ILE A 51 -8.76 9.57 7.08
C ILE A 51 -9.62 10.67 6.48
N GLU A 52 -9.01 11.79 6.07
CA GLU A 52 -9.70 12.91 5.43
C GLU A 52 -10.36 12.47 4.11
N ARG A 53 -9.64 11.76 3.24
CA ARG A 53 -10.17 11.25 1.97
C ARG A 53 -11.36 10.31 2.15
N ILE A 54 -11.30 9.40 3.13
CA ILE A 54 -12.40 8.48 3.42
C ILE A 54 -13.58 9.24 4.05
N LYS A 55 -13.32 10.21 4.93
CA LYS A 55 -14.36 11.05 5.55
C LYS A 55 -15.10 11.91 4.52
N GLU A 56 -14.38 12.54 3.59
CA GLU A 56 -14.96 13.36 2.52
C GLU A 56 -15.88 12.57 1.59
N ALA A 57 -15.66 11.26 1.46
CA ALA A 57 -16.54 10.36 0.74
C ALA A 57 -17.82 9.96 1.51
N GLY A 58 -18.04 10.53 2.70
CA GLY A 58 -19.27 10.35 3.48
C GLY A 58 -19.20 9.28 4.58
N TYR A 59 -18.03 8.68 4.83
CA TYR A 59 -17.87 7.71 5.90
C TYR A 59 -17.58 8.39 7.24
N HIS A 60 -18.25 7.98 8.32
CA HIS A 60 -17.94 8.48 9.65
C HIS A 60 -16.66 7.84 10.20
N VAL A 61 -15.74 8.66 10.72
CA VAL A 61 -14.45 8.23 11.25
C VAL A 61 -14.57 7.07 12.24
N LYS A 62 -15.56 7.14 13.14
CA LYS A 62 -15.82 6.10 14.16
C LYS A 62 -16.15 4.72 13.60
N ASP A 63 -16.58 4.63 12.34
CA ASP A 63 -17.02 3.38 11.72
C ASP A 63 -15.83 2.62 11.10
N PHE A 64 -14.77 3.33 10.70
CA PHE A 64 -13.66 2.75 9.96
C PHE A 64 -12.28 2.90 10.62
N LEU A 65 -12.12 3.81 11.57
CA LEU A 65 -10.85 4.04 12.26
C LEU A 65 -10.84 3.33 13.61
N GLU A 66 -9.87 2.44 13.78
CA GLU A 66 -9.48 1.93 15.09
C GLU A 66 -8.31 2.80 15.60
N PRO A 67 -8.45 3.49 16.76
CA PRO A 67 -7.38 4.31 17.32
C PRO A 67 -6.11 3.49 17.58
N ALA A 68 -4.94 4.14 17.50
CA ALA A 68 -3.69 3.47 17.84
C ALA A 68 -3.62 3.22 19.36
N ASN A 69 -3.54 1.95 19.77
CA ASN A 69 -3.46 1.56 21.19
C ASN A 69 -2.07 1.76 21.80
N SER A 70 -1.06 2.13 21.01
CA SER A 70 0.30 2.39 21.50
C SER A 70 1.11 3.20 20.49
N GLU A 71 2.04 4.00 21.01
CA GLU A 71 3.06 4.73 20.25
C GLU A 71 3.89 3.76 19.40
N PHE A 72 3.42 3.50 18.18
CA PHE A 72 4.12 2.58 17.30
C PHE A 72 5.34 3.31 16.70
N LYS A 73 6.51 3.07 17.30
CA LYS A 73 7.83 3.43 16.79
C LYS A 73 8.03 4.93 16.48
N GLY A 74 7.52 5.83 17.32
CA GLY A 74 7.86 7.26 17.21
C GLY A 74 7.52 7.90 15.87
N LEU A 75 6.52 7.39 15.14
CA LEU A 75 6.02 7.97 13.88
C LEU A 75 4.78 8.82 14.18
N PRO A 76 4.92 10.14 14.42
CA PRO A 76 3.85 11.02 14.89
C PRO A 76 2.73 11.27 13.87
N VAL A 77 2.73 10.60 12.71
CA VAL A 77 1.80 10.86 11.60
C VAL A 77 0.72 9.78 11.43
N MET A 78 0.94 8.56 11.95
CA MET A 78 -0.07 7.51 11.93
C MET A 78 -1.08 7.73 13.06
N ARG A 79 -2.37 7.75 12.72
CA ARG A 79 -3.45 8.10 13.68
C ARG A 79 -4.25 6.90 14.17
N GLY A 80 -4.05 5.74 13.55
CA GLY A 80 -4.74 4.49 13.85
C GLY A 80 -4.61 3.51 12.71
N SER A 81 -5.37 2.43 12.78
CA SER A 81 -5.53 1.45 11.71
C SER A 81 -6.95 1.43 11.21
N LEU A 82 -7.13 0.95 9.99
CA LEU A 82 -8.44 0.62 9.50
C LEU A 82 -9.03 -0.50 10.36
N ARG A 83 -10.30 -0.36 10.77
CA ARG A 83 -10.98 -1.33 11.61
C ARG A 83 -11.14 -2.67 10.90
N ASN A 84 -11.09 -3.74 11.69
CA ASN A 84 -11.40 -5.09 11.25
C ASN A 84 -12.76 -5.53 11.79
N ARG A 85 -13.39 -6.46 11.09
CA ARG A 85 -14.51 -7.25 11.59
C ARG A 85 -14.01 -8.29 12.59
N GLU A 86 -14.95 -8.95 13.25
CA GLU A 86 -14.67 -10.03 14.23
C GLU A 86 -13.88 -11.18 13.61
N ASP A 87 -14.09 -11.47 12.32
CA ASP A 87 -13.34 -12.50 11.56
C ASP A 87 -11.93 -12.05 11.13
N GLY A 88 -11.49 -10.86 11.55
CA GLY A 88 -10.20 -10.26 11.20
C GLY A 88 -10.15 -9.60 9.82
N SER A 89 -11.22 -9.68 9.02
CA SER A 89 -11.27 -9.04 7.72
C SER A 89 -11.45 -7.53 7.81
N CYS A 90 -10.94 -6.81 6.81
CA CYS A 90 -11.11 -5.36 6.67
C CYS A 90 -12.59 -4.98 6.66
N ILE A 91 -12.97 -3.91 7.39
CA ILE A 91 -14.36 -3.44 7.48
C ILE A 91 -15.02 -3.18 6.12
N PHE A 92 -14.23 -2.76 5.12
CA PHE A 92 -14.69 -2.46 3.76
C PHE A 92 -14.69 -3.66 2.80
N LEU A 93 -14.34 -4.87 3.27
CA LEU A 93 -14.33 -6.07 2.43
C LEU A 93 -15.76 -6.62 2.24
N LYS A 94 -16.25 -6.67 1.02
CA LYS A 94 -17.54 -7.29 0.67
C LYS A 94 -17.32 -8.57 -0.13
N PHE A 95 -18.27 -9.49 -0.05
CA PHE A 95 -18.33 -10.65 -0.93
C PHE A 95 -19.55 -10.48 -1.84
N ASP A 96 -19.32 -10.46 -3.14
CA ASP A 96 -20.36 -10.50 -4.15
C ASP A 96 -20.67 -11.97 -4.46
N ALA A 97 -21.82 -12.43 -3.98
CA ALA A 97 -22.27 -13.80 -4.17
C ALA A 97 -22.65 -14.12 -5.63
N LYS A 98 -23.07 -13.11 -6.42
CA LYS A 98 -23.45 -13.32 -7.82
C LYS A 98 -22.22 -13.57 -8.69
N GLU A 99 -21.20 -12.75 -8.47
CA GLU A 99 -19.93 -12.81 -9.20
C GLU A 99 -18.91 -13.75 -8.53
N ASN A 100 -19.28 -14.36 -7.40
CA ASN A 100 -18.45 -15.23 -6.58
C ASN A 100 -17.05 -14.63 -6.30
N ARG A 101 -17.00 -13.35 -5.90
CA ARG A 101 -15.73 -12.61 -5.73
C ARG A 101 -15.75 -11.63 -4.57
N TYR A 102 -14.56 -11.31 -4.08
CA TYR A 102 -14.39 -10.27 -3.06
C TYR A 102 -14.23 -8.89 -3.68
N GLU A 103 -14.78 -7.88 -3.01
CA GLU A 103 -14.72 -6.48 -3.40
C GLU A 103 -14.36 -5.56 -2.24
N CYS A 104 -13.69 -4.45 -2.52
CA CYS A 104 -13.48 -3.40 -1.54
C CYS A 104 -14.48 -2.28 -1.83
N SER A 105 -15.34 -1.96 -0.87
CA SER A 105 -16.36 -0.91 -1.06
C SER A 105 -15.77 0.50 -1.22
N ILE A 106 -14.47 0.68 -0.92
CA ILE A 106 -13.74 1.94 -1.06
C ILE A 106 -12.53 1.78 -1.99
N TYR A 107 -12.62 0.94 -3.03
CA TYR A 107 -11.46 0.56 -3.85
C TYR A 107 -10.71 1.77 -4.43
N ASP A 108 -11.39 2.82 -4.85
CA ASP A 108 -10.77 4.01 -5.43
C ASP A 108 -10.23 4.98 -4.37
N LEU A 109 -10.73 4.87 -3.13
CA LEU A 109 -10.32 5.67 -1.97
C LEU A 109 -9.32 4.91 -1.07
N ARG A 110 -8.76 3.80 -1.57
CA ARG A 110 -7.88 2.92 -0.78
C ARG A 110 -6.78 3.73 -0.07
N PRO A 111 -6.50 3.43 1.21
CA PRO A 111 -5.38 4.00 1.93
C PRO A 111 -4.05 3.79 1.21
N ILE A 112 -3.06 4.65 1.46
CA ILE A 112 -1.73 4.56 0.84
C ILE A 112 -1.15 3.14 0.91
N LEU A 113 -1.17 2.50 2.08
CA LEU A 113 -0.62 1.16 2.26
C LEU A 113 -1.40 0.08 1.47
N CYS A 114 -2.72 0.26 1.30
CA CYS A 114 -3.52 -0.60 0.42
C CYS A 114 -3.24 -0.36 -1.08
N ARG A 115 -2.83 0.85 -1.46
CA ARG A 115 -2.40 1.18 -2.84
C ARG A 115 -1.00 0.64 -3.13
N LEU A 116 -0.11 0.63 -2.14
CA LEU A 116 1.24 0.09 -2.26
C LEU A 116 1.26 -1.44 -2.27
N TYR A 117 0.36 -2.13 -1.56
CA TYR A 117 0.41 -3.59 -1.47
C TYR A 117 0.44 -4.26 -2.87
N PRO A 118 1.36 -5.22 -3.12
CA PRO A 118 2.25 -5.90 -2.17
C PRO A 118 3.64 -5.30 -2.07
N PHE A 119 3.85 -4.09 -2.58
CA PHE A 119 5.14 -3.41 -2.50
C PHE A 119 5.34 -2.80 -1.10
N ASP A 120 6.57 -2.87 -0.64
CA ASP A 120 7.04 -2.29 0.60
C ASP A 120 8.33 -1.52 0.33
N PHE A 121 8.82 -0.72 1.27
CA PHE A 121 10.02 0.07 1.05
C PHE A 121 10.78 0.36 2.34
N ASP A 122 12.10 0.44 2.20
CA ASP A 122 12.96 1.01 3.24
C ASP A 122 13.61 2.30 2.74
N ARG A 123 13.85 3.23 3.66
CA ARG A 123 14.69 4.40 3.40
C ARG A 123 16.12 4.11 3.85
N VAL A 124 17.08 4.30 2.96
CA VAL A 124 18.51 4.15 3.24
C VAL A 124 19.18 5.51 3.07
N GLY A 125 19.65 6.10 4.17
CA GLY A 125 20.19 7.45 4.15
C GLY A 125 19.11 8.51 3.81
N SER A 126 19.53 9.64 3.26
CA SER A 126 18.62 10.76 2.98
C SER A 126 17.90 10.67 1.63
N ASN A 127 18.44 9.92 0.68
CA ASN A 127 18.08 10.00 -0.73
C ASN A 127 17.83 8.66 -1.43
N ILE A 128 17.96 7.51 -0.76
CA ILE A 128 17.74 6.20 -1.39
C ILE A 128 16.52 5.53 -0.77
N ILE A 129 15.63 5.05 -1.63
CA ILE A 129 14.49 4.19 -1.28
C ILE A 129 14.75 2.81 -1.88
N VAL A 130 14.71 1.79 -1.07
CA VAL A 130 14.82 0.39 -1.49
C VAL A 130 13.42 -0.16 -1.63
N LEU A 131 12.94 -0.32 -2.86
CA LEU A 131 11.64 -0.91 -3.15
C LEU A 131 11.72 -2.43 -3.01
N LYS A 132 10.81 -2.97 -2.21
CA LYS A 132 10.67 -4.39 -1.91
C LYS A 132 9.27 -4.89 -2.26
N PHE A 133 9.06 -6.20 -2.12
CA PHE A 133 7.75 -6.80 -2.24
C PHE A 133 7.52 -7.87 -1.17
N ILE A 134 6.24 -8.09 -0.84
CA ILE A 134 5.77 -9.09 0.11
C ILE A 134 5.51 -10.42 -0.64
N PRO A 135 6.31 -11.48 -0.45
CA PRO A 135 6.27 -12.68 -1.30
C PRO A 135 4.95 -13.47 -1.32
N CYS A 136 4.11 -13.33 -0.30
CA CYS A 136 2.87 -14.11 -0.19
C CYS A 136 1.74 -13.63 -1.12
N CYS A 137 1.92 -12.51 -1.83
CA CYS A 137 0.87 -12.00 -2.69
C CYS A 137 0.67 -12.87 -3.94
N ARG A 138 -0.57 -13.35 -4.14
CA ARG A 138 -0.99 -14.14 -5.33
C ARG A 138 -0.91 -13.40 -6.66
N GLY A 139 -0.67 -12.08 -6.63
CA GLY A 139 -0.52 -11.26 -7.83
C GLY A 139 0.90 -11.18 -8.38
N LEU A 140 1.89 -11.69 -7.65
CA LEU A 140 3.30 -11.66 -8.04
C LEU A 140 3.59 -12.64 -9.16
N ASN A 141 4.39 -12.21 -10.13
CA ASN A 141 4.82 -12.97 -11.31
C ASN A 141 3.68 -13.69 -12.04
N SER A 142 2.48 -13.11 -12.00
CA SER A 142 1.34 -13.69 -12.71
C SER A 142 1.50 -13.53 -14.22
N PRO A 143 1.13 -14.52 -15.05
CA PRO A 143 1.28 -14.45 -16.51
C PRO A 143 0.55 -13.26 -17.17
N ASP A 144 -0.59 -12.87 -16.61
CA ASP A 144 -1.39 -11.70 -17.02
C ASP A 144 -0.96 -10.41 -16.30
N GLY A 145 0.16 -10.45 -15.57
CA GLY A 145 0.75 -9.34 -14.85
C GLY A 145 1.45 -8.34 -15.75
N LYS A 146 1.34 -7.05 -15.40
CA LYS A 146 2.14 -6.00 -16.04
C LYS A 146 3.60 -6.12 -15.58
N LEU A 147 4.54 -5.79 -16.45
CA LEU A 147 5.94 -5.67 -16.08
C LEU A 147 6.08 -4.56 -15.05
N VAL A 148 6.82 -4.81 -13.96
CA VAL A 148 7.14 -3.80 -12.95
C VAL A 148 8.43 -3.11 -13.37
N ASP A 149 8.29 -2.24 -14.37
CA ASP A 149 9.35 -1.39 -14.89
C ASP A 149 9.22 0.05 -14.35
N GLU A 150 10.05 0.96 -14.84
CA GLU A 150 10.01 2.38 -14.46
C GLU A 150 8.64 3.02 -14.73
N ARG A 151 7.97 2.66 -15.84
CA ARG A 151 6.65 3.20 -16.17
C ARG A 151 5.62 2.73 -15.16
N PHE A 152 5.67 1.46 -14.77
CA PHE A 152 4.81 0.92 -13.72
C PHE A 152 5.04 1.64 -12.39
N ILE A 153 6.30 1.82 -11.99
CA ILE A 153 6.66 2.51 -10.74
C ILE A 153 6.11 3.94 -10.77
N ASN A 154 6.37 4.70 -11.84
CA ASN A 154 5.89 6.07 -11.98
C ASN A 154 4.37 6.18 -11.97
N SER A 155 3.67 5.26 -12.65
CA SER A 155 2.21 5.33 -12.80
C SER A 155 1.44 4.83 -11.58
N HIS A 156 2.02 3.93 -10.78
CA HIS A 156 1.27 3.21 -9.75
C HIS A 156 1.86 3.30 -8.35
N LEU A 157 3.18 3.43 -8.22
CA LEU A 157 3.86 3.34 -6.93
C LEU A 157 4.42 4.69 -6.46
N LEU A 158 4.76 5.59 -7.37
CA LEU A 158 5.46 6.83 -7.04
C LEU A 158 4.68 7.72 -6.08
N ALA A 159 3.45 8.11 -6.44
CA ALA A 159 2.62 8.96 -5.59
C ALA A 159 2.41 8.38 -4.18
N PRO A 160 1.98 7.12 -4.00
CA PRO A 160 1.83 6.56 -2.66
C PRO A 160 3.16 6.34 -1.93
N LEU A 161 4.27 6.06 -2.61
CA LEU A 161 5.60 5.99 -1.99
C LEU A 161 6.02 7.34 -1.41
N LEU A 162 5.90 8.42 -2.19
CA LEU A 162 6.25 9.76 -1.71
C LEU A 162 5.39 10.18 -0.53
N GLU A 163 4.08 9.96 -0.62
CA GLU A 163 3.13 10.22 0.47
C GLU A 163 3.49 9.41 1.73
N ALA A 164 3.91 8.16 1.57
CA ALA A 164 4.34 7.31 2.67
C ALA A 164 5.67 7.75 3.28
N ILE A 165 6.61 8.25 2.48
CA ILE A 165 7.91 8.75 2.95
C ILE A 165 7.77 10.04 3.75
N GLU A 166 6.78 10.89 3.49
CA GLU A 166 6.51 12.07 4.34
C GLU A 166 6.12 11.69 5.78
N LEU A 167 5.83 10.40 6.01
CA LEU A 167 5.45 9.86 7.32
C LEU A 167 6.66 9.38 8.13
N PHE A 168 7.81 9.18 7.48
CA PHE A 168 9.07 8.65 8.04
C PHE A 168 10.15 9.72 8.21
#